data_AF-A0A371DGM0-F1
#
_entry.id   AF-A0A371DGM0-F1
#
_cell.length_a   1.000
_cell.length_b   1.000
_cell.length_c   1.000
_cell.angle_alpha   90.00
_cell.angle_beta   90.00
_cell.angle_gamma   90.00
#
_symmetry.space_group_name_H-M   'P 1'
#
loop_
_entity.id
_entity.type
_entity.pdbx_description
1 polymer ?
#
loop_
_entity_poly.entity_id
_entity_poly.type
_entity_poly.pdbx_seq_one_letter_code
_entity_poly.pdbx_strand_id
1 'polypeptide(L)'
;MQQCLAQTPEENGQQTRCTKPLPPGKPCCEEHSAEFWRQMDAYRKVYEELCKLERLVEGITTGGFTRSRNPEEVGKMVETVNAYTECIQRAVVGWHEHTSHFFVEPDPAFAECLKALRDKRTVALAIAANIADWKQYLLMLEEQRMRQTPEERAQEIAFQKQVQQVQVQVNQRIRERGNTSTYDAVMTRCAAHLAYDEQTRCATPARKPERFCPVHREEHRLAYLKLDQVMQAAEESHAKTDATVNNFRSGRARTTDVTAHVRSYLAALDEELQVVESHQQLFQCKPAAEHAEKVDHLKSQRSLVKQVLDSVVAEEEKDEFSGEVLLVSILGMVGRRT
;
A
#
# COMPACT_ATOMS: atom_id res chain seq x y z
N MET A 1 4.54 -54.91 -6.64
CA MET A 1 4.46 -54.08 -7.86
C MET A 1 4.25 -52.64 -7.43
N GLN A 2 5.06 -51.69 -7.91
CA GLN A 2 4.80 -50.28 -7.61
C GLN A 2 3.52 -49.85 -8.34
N GLN A 3 2.61 -49.19 -7.63
CA GLN A 3 1.33 -48.70 -8.15
C GLN A 3 1.44 -47.22 -8.51
N CYS A 4 0.64 -46.77 -9.48
CA CYS A 4 0.63 -45.38 -9.92
C CYS A 4 0.26 -44.43 -8.76
N LEU A 5 1.01 -43.34 -8.61
CA LEU A 5 0.83 -42.37 -7.53
C LEU A 5 -0.37 -41.43 -7.73
N ALA A 6 -0.94 -41.37 -8.94
CA ALA A 6 -2.08 -40.53 -9.24
C ALA A 6 -3.35 -41.00 -8.51
N GLN A 7 -4.16 -40.03 -8.09
CA GLN A 7 -5.43 -40.26 -7.42
C GLN A 7 -6.58 -40.10 -8.41
N THR A 8 -7.42 -41.12 -8.51
CA THR A 8 -8.66 -41.07 -9.28
C THR A 8 -9.82 -40.77 -8.33
N PRO A 9 -10.63 -39.74 -8.62
CA PRO A 9 -11.86 -39.51 -7.86
C PRO A 9 -12.85 -40.64 -8.16
N GLU A 10 -13.35 -41.29 -7.12
CA GLU A 10 -14.49 -42.22 -7.20
C GLU A 10 -15.81 -41.45 -7.24
N GLU A 11 -16.89 -42.09 -7.69
CA GLU A 11 -18.24 -41.50 -7.78
C GLU A 11 -18.77 -40.99 -6.42
N ASN A 12 -18.23 -41.48 -5.31
CA ASN A 12 -18.55 -41.07 -3.94
C ASN A 12 -17.69 -39.89 -3.43
N GLY A 13 -16.78 -39.35 -4.25
CA GLY A 13 -15.84 -38.29 -3.89
C GLY A 13 -14.60 -38.75 -3.11
N GLN A 14 -14.45 -40.05 -2.83
CA GLN A 14 -13.22 -40.61 -2.27
C GLN A 14 -12.15 -40.72 -3.36
N GLN A 15 -10.91 -40.35 -3.03
CA GLN A 15 -9.78 -40.48 -3.95
C GLN A 15 -9.10 -41.84 -3.73
N THR A 16 -9.15 -42.73 -4.72
CA THR A 16 -8.39 -43.98 -4.71
C THR A 16 -7.19 -43.92 -5.63
N ARG A 17 -6.11 -44.63 -5.27
CA ARG A 17 -4.89 -44.68 -6.08
C ARG A 17 -5.15 -45.49 -7.34
N CYS A 18 -4.63 -45.01 -8.47
CA CYS A 18 -4.71 -45.73 -9.73
C CYS A 18 -4.04 -47.11 -9.61
N THR A 19 -4.78 -48.15 -10.02
CA THR A 19 -4.33 -49.55 -9.95
C THR A 19 -3.50 -50.00 -11.16
N LYS A 20 -3.29 -49.13 -12.16
CA LYS A 20 -2.54 -49.47 -13.38
C LYS A 20 -1.05 -49.72 -13.08
N PRO A 21 -0.41 -50.68 -13.78
CA PRO A 21 1.01 -50.97 -13.59
C PRO A 21 1.88 -49.79 -14.01
N LEU A 22 2.99 -49.59 -13.28
CA LEU A 22 3.97 -48.55 -13.57
C LEU A 22 4.98 -48.99 -14.64
N PRO A 23 5.29 -48.13 -15.63
CA PRO A 23 6.46 -48.29 -16.48
C PRO A 23 7.75 -48.24 -15.64
N PRO A 24 8.82 -48.96 -16.02
CA PRO A 24 10.09 -48.93 -15.30
C PRO A 24 10.64 -47.49 -15.18
N GLY A 25 10.93 -47.06 -13.94
CA GLY A 25 11.53 -45.76 -13.66
C GLY A 25 10.58 -44.55 -13.73
N LYS A 26 9.27 -44.75 -13.88
CA LYS A 26 8.29 -43.65 -13.92
C LYS A 26 7.42 -43.62 -12.65
N PRO A 27 7.03 -42.43 -12.16
CA PRO A 27 6.18 -42.27 -10.98
C PRO A 27 4.68 -42.50 -11.26
N CYS A 28 4.27 -42.44 -12.53
CA CYS A 28 2.87 -42.58 -12.97
C CYS A 28 2.75 -43.51 -14.18
N CYS A 29 1.58 -44.09 -14.40
CA CYS A 29 1.27 -44.81 -15.65
C CYS A 29 1.22 -43.83 -16.84
N GLU A 30 1.26 -44.33 -18.07
CA GLU A 30 1.36 -43.48 -19.27
C GLU A 30 0.22 -42.48 -19.39
N GLU A 31 -1.02 -42.88 -19.08
CA GLU A 31 -2.19 -42.01 -19.11
C GLU A 31 -2.09 -40.86 -18.09
N HIS A 32 -1.75 -41.19 -16.84
CA HIS A 32 -1.58 -40.16 -15.80
C HIS A 32 -0.36 -39.29 -16.05
N SER A 33 0.70 -39.82 -16.68
CA SER A 33 1.82 -38.99 -17.11
C SER A 33 1.42 -38.02 -18.22
N ALA A 34 0.60 -38.45 -19.19
CA ALA A 34 0.10 -37.56 -20.24
C ALA A 34 -0.83 -36.49 -19.65
N GLU A 35 -1.71 -36.86 -18.73
CA GLU A 35 -2.59 -35.94 -18.02
C GLU A 35 -1.81 -34.94 -17.16
N PHE A 36 -0.77 -35.39 -16.44
CA PHE A 36 0.12 -34.53 -15.66
C PHE A 36 0.73 -33.43 -16.54
N TRP A 37 1.31 -33.82 -17.68
CA TRP A 37 1.93 -32.85 -18.59
C TRP A 37 0.89 -31.92 -19.23
N ARG A 38 -0.30 -32.43 -19.56
CA ARG A 38 -1.40 -31.62 -20.09
C ARG A 38 -1.82 -30.52 -19.10
N GLN A 39 -1.97 -30.85 -17.82
CA GLN A 39 -2.30 -29.89 -16.77
C GLN A 39 -1.16 -28.90 -16.52
N MET A 40 0.09 -29.37 -16.48
CA MET A 40 1.25 -28.49 -16.33
C MET A 40 1.41 -27.50 -17.49
N ASP A 41 1.16 -27.94 -18.72
CA ASP A 41 1.17 -27.06 -19.89
C ASP A 41 0.00 -26.06 -19.85
N ALA A 42 -1.18 -26.47 -19.40
CA ALA A 42 -2.31 -25.57 -19.21
C ALA A 42 -1.99 -24.50 -18.14
N TYR A 43 -1.43 -24.90 -17.00
CA TYR A 43 -0.98 -23.98 -15.97
C TYR A 43 0.09 -23.02 -16.49
N ARG A 44 1.10 -23.53 -17.21
CA ARG A 44 2.18 -22.69 -17.78
C ARG A 44 1.62 -21.59 -18.68
N LYS A 45 0.63 -21.91 -19.53
CA LYS A 45 -0.04 -20.91 -20.38
C LYS A 45 -0.74 -19.84 -19.55
N VAL A 46 -1.45 -20.23 -18.49
CA VAL A 46 -2.09 -19.27 -17.56
C VAL A 46 -1.03 -18.42 -16.87
N TYR A 47 0.09 -18.99 -16.45
CA TYR A 47 1.16 -18.26 -15.79
C TYR A 47 1.86 -17.26 -16.73
N GLU A 48 2.07 -17.63 -18.00
CA GLU A 48 2.60 -16.71 -19.02
C GLU A 48 1.65 -15.54 -19.29
N GLU A 49 0.35 -15.79 -19.33
CA GLU A 49 -0.69 -14.76 -19.43
C GLU A 49 -0.66 -13.84 -18.20
N LEU A 50 -0.58 -14.42 -17.00
CA LEU A 50 -0.47 -13.71 -15.73
C LEU A 50 0.71 -12.74 -15.74
N CYS A 51 1.90 -13.19 -16.13
CA CYS A 51 3.11 -12.37 -16.22
C CYS A 51 2.96 -11.18 -17.20
N LYS A 52 2.21 -11.35 -18.30
CA LYS A 52 1.95 -10.26 -19.25
C LYS A 52 1.03 -9.21 -18.65
N LEU A 53 -0.04 -9.65 -17.99
CA LEU A 53 -1.01 -8.77 -17.32
C LEU A 53 -0.38 -8.05 -16.11
N GLU A 54 0.49 -8.73 -15.35
CA GLU A 54 1.18 -8.16 -14.19
C GLU A 54 1.95 -6.88 -14.57
N ARG A 55 2.68 -6.89 -15.70
CA ARG A 55 3.40 -5.71 -16.20
C ARG A 55 2.47 -4.54 -16.54
N LEU A 56 1.26 -4.82 -17.04
CA LEU A 56 0.28 -3.79 -17.34
C LEU A 56 -0.28 -3.17 -16.05
N VAL A 57 -0.60 -4.02 -15.06
CA VAL A 57 -1.06 -3.56 -13.74
C VAL A 57 0.03 -2.77 -13.01
N GLU A 58 1.29 -3.20 -13.10
CA GLU A 58 2.43 -2.44 -12.59
C GLU A 58 2.54 -1.06 -13.28
N GLY A 59 2.34 -1.01 -14.61
CA GLY A 59 2.30 0.27 -15.35
C GLY A 59 1.17 1.20 -14.87
N ILE A 60 -0.03 0.66 -14.62
CA ILE A 60 -1.18 1.43 -14.11
C ILE A 60 -0.88 1.99 -12.70
N THR A 61 -0.32 1.17 -11.82
CA THR A 61 -0.03 1.56 -10.43
C THR A 61 1.10 2.59 -10.35
N THR A 62 2.22 2.35 -11.05
CA THR A 62 3.37 3.27 -11.09
C THR A 62 3.07 4.57 -11.83
N GLY A 63 2.28 4.52 -12.90
CA GLY A 63 1.84 5.70 -13.64
C GLY A 63 0.88 6.58 -12.86
N GLY A 64 0.14 5.99 -11.91
CA GLY A 64 -0.91 6.65 -11.13
C GLY A 64 -2.17 6.83 -11.95
N PHE A 65 -3.16 5.94 -11.76
CA PHE A 65 -4.44 5.97 -12.47
C PHE A 65 -5.22 7.28 -12.28
N THR A 66 -4.97 8.03 -11.21
CA THR A 66 -5.56 9.34 -10.94
C THR A 66 -5.13 10.44 -11.92
N ARG A 67 -4.09 10.19 -12.73
CA ARG A 67 -3.65 11.12 -13.77
C ARG A 67 -4.57 11.13 -14.99
N SER A 68 -5.28 10.03 -15.26
CA SER A 68 -6.26 10.02 -16.34
C SER A 68 -7.52 10.76 -15.90
N ARG A 69 -7.95 11.69 -16.76
CA ARG A 69 -9.20 12.44 -16.62
C ARG A 69 -10.30 11.89 -17.53
N ASN A 70 -10.01 10.86 -18.32
CA ASN A 70 -10.95 10.26 -19.26
C ASN A 70 -11.59 9.01 -18.62
N PRO A 71 -12.91 9.01 -18.34
CA PRO A 71 -13.59 7.86 -17.74
C PRO A 71 -13.49 6.56 -18.57
N GLU A 72 -13.39 6.66 -19.91
CA GLU A 72 -13.24 5.50 -20.78
C GLU A 72 -11.86 4.84 -20.63
N GLU A 73 -10.81 5.67 -20.51
CA GLU A 73 -9.44 5.18 -20.28
C GLU A 73 -9.32 4.52 -18.91
N VAL A 74 -9.87 5.16 -17.87
CA VAL A 74 -9.97 4.56 -16.53
C VAL A 74 -10.80 3.27 -16.57
N GLY A 75 -11.85 3.21 -17.38
CA GLY A 75 -12.62 1.99 -17.64
C GLY A 75 -11.75 0.83 -18.16
N LYS A 76 -10.90 1.08 -19.15
CA LYS A 76 -9.95 0.08 -19.68
C LYS A 76 -8.92 -0.37 -18.65
N MET A 77 -8.52 0.52 -17.74
CA MET A 77 -7.65 0.16 -16.61
C MET A 77 -8.37 -0.83 -15.69
N VAL A 78 -9.63 -0.57 -15.31
CA VAL A 78 -10.44 -1.51 -14.51
C VAL A 78 -10.54 -2.88 -15.19
N GLU A 79 -10.85 -2.90 -16.49
CA GLU A 79 -10.94 -4.15 -17.27
C GLU A 79 -9.62 -4.93 -17.24
N THR A 80 -8.49 -4.24 -17.36
CA THR A 80 -7.15 -4.83 -17.30
C THR A 80 -6.86 -5.45 -15.92
N VAL A 81 -7.18 -4.75 -14.83
CA VAL A 81 -6.98 -5.28 -13.46
C VAL A 81 -7.94 -6.44 -13.16
N ASN A 82 -9.15 -6.40 -13.68
CA ASN A 82 -10.10 -7.50 -13.56
C ASN A 82 -9.62 -8.75 -14.32
N ALA A 83 -9.16 -8.59 -15.56
CA ALA A 83 -8.57 -9.70 -16.33
C ALA A 83 -7.36 -10.31 -15.60
N TYR A 84 -6.51 -9.47 -14.98
CA TYR A 84 -5.41 -9.94 -14.15
C TYR A 84 -5.90 -10.75 -12.94
N THR A 85 -6.91 -10.25 -12.24
CA THR A 85 -7.51 -10.92 -11.07
C THR A 85 -8.13 -12.27 -11.44
N GLU A 86 -8.84 -12.34 -12.56
CA GLU A 86 -9.40 -13.59 -13.09
C GLU A 86 -8.30 -14.58 -13.50
N CYS A 87 -7.22 -14.10 -14.12
CA CYS A 87 -6.05 -14.91 -14.47
C CYS A 87 -5.40 -15.52 -13.21
N ILE A 88 -5.22 -14.74 -12.14
CA ILE A 88 -4.74 -15.25 -10.85
C ILE A 88 -5.68 -16.33 -10.31
N GLN A 89 -6.99 -16.11 -10.36
CA GLN A 89 -7.96 -17.10 -9.88
C GLN A 89 -7.86 -18.42 -10.66
N ARG A 90 -7.75 -18.36 -11.99
CA ARG A 90 -7.53 -19.55 -12.83
C ARG A 90 -6.21 -20.24 -12.47
N ALA A 91 -5.14 -19.49 -12.22
CA ALA A 91 -3.85 -20.04 -11.79
C ALA A 91 -3.98 -20.77 -10.44
N VAL A 92 -4.65 -20.16 -9.45
CA VAL A 92 -4.89 -20.75 -8.12
C VAL A 92 -5.69 -22.04 -8.23
N VAL A 93 -6.79 -22.03 -8.99
CA VAL A 93 -7.66 -23.22 -9.18
C VAL A 93 -6.90 -24.33 -9.90
N GLY A 94 -6.31 -24.04 -11.06
CA GLY A 94 -5.60 -25.05 -11.85
C GLY A 94 -4.41 -25.67 -11.10
N TRP A 95 -3.71 -24.87 -10.30
CA TRP A 95 -2.61 -25.36 -9.48
C TRP A 95 -3.08 -26.22 -8.30
N HIS A 96 -4.19 -25.84 -7.67
CA HIS A 96 -4.83 -26.63 -6.62
C HIS A 96 -5.35 -27.98 -7.14
N GLU A 97 -6.08 -27.96 -8.26
CA GLU A 97 -6.57 -29.17 -8.94
C GLU A 97 -5.41 -30.10 -9.30
N HIS A 98 -4.37 -29.57 -9.95
CA HIS A 98 -3.18 -30.33 -10.30
C HIS A 98 -2.55 -31.01 -9.08
N THR A 99 -2.41 -30.27 -7.99
CA THR A 99 -1.73 -30.80 -6.81
C THR A 99 -2.57 -31.84 -6.09
N SER A 100 -3.88 -31.60 -5.97
CA SER A 100 -4.83 -32.55 -5.38
C SER A 100 -4.97 -33.85 -6.17
N HIS A 101 -4.60 -33.86 -7.45
CA HIS A 101 -4.72 -35.03 -8.32
C HIS A 101 -3.47 -35.91 -8.31
N PHE A 102 -2.29 -35.31 -8.13
CA PHE A 102 -1.00 -35.99 -8.28
C PHE A 102 -0.18 -36.11 -6.98
N PHE A 103 -0.51 -35.37 -5.92
CA PHE A 103 0.28 -35.34 -4.69
C PHE A 103 -0.60 -35.60 -3.47
N VAL A 104 -0.12 -36.50 -2.59
CA VAL A 104 -0.82 -36.87 -1.34
C VAL A 104 -0.67 -35.78 -0.28
N GLU A 105 0.51 -35.17 -0.22
CA GLU A 105 0.78 -34.01 0.63
C GLU A 105 1.37 -32.89 -0.23
N PRO A 106 0.81 -31.68 -0.17
CA PRO A 106 1.36 -30.54 -0.89
C PRO A 106 2.73 -30.16 -0.32
N ASP A 107 3.72 -30.01 -1.21
CA ASP A 107 5.04 -29.48 -0.88
C ASP A 107 4.91 -28.11 -0.13
N PRO A 108 5.65 -27.84 0.95
CA PRO A 108 5.67 -26.52 1.57
C PRO A 108 5.90 -25.37 0.57
N ALA A 109 6.75 -25.55 -0.43
CA ALA A 109 6.98 -24.58 -1.49
C ALA A 109 5.71 -24.33 -2.33
N PHE A 110 4.87 -25.35 -2.50
CA PHE A 110 3.57 -25.20 -3.16
C PHE A 110 2.61 -24.34 -2.34
N ALA A 111 2.55 -24.56 -1.01
CA ALA A 111 1.70 -23.77 -0.13
C ALA A 111 2.09 -22.29 -0.15
N GLU A 112 3.40 -21.99 -0.18
CA GLU A 112 3.93 -20.63 -0.32
C GLU A 112 3.54 -19.99 -1.66
N CYS A 113 3.68 -20.71 -2.79
CA CYS A 113 3.26 -20.23 -4.10
C CYS A 113 1.76 -19.91 -4.17
N LEU A 114 0.90 -20.79 -3.63
CA LEU A 114 -0.54 -20.54 -3.57
C LEU A 114 -0.87 -19.33 -2.69
N LYS A 115 -0.19 -19.19 -1.55
CA LYS A 115 -0.36 -18.03 -0.68
C LYS A 115 0.02 -16.74 -1.43
N ALA A 116 1.17 -16.72 -2.10
CA ALA A 116 1.61 -15.56 -2.87
C ALA A 116 0.62 -15.18 -3.98
N LEU A 117 0.04 -16.15 -4.69
CA LEU A 117 -1.01 -15.89 -5.68
C LEU A 117 -2.28 -15.31 -5.04
N ARG A 118 -2.71 -15.86 -3.89
CA ARG A 118 -3.88 -15.33 -3.16
C ARG A 118 -3.64 -13.90 -2.66
N ASP A 119 -2.45 -13.61 -2.14
CA ASP A 119 -2.07 -12.28 -1.69
C ASP A 119 -2.06 -11.29 -2.87
N LYS A 120 -1.47 -11.68 -4.02
CA LYS A 120 -1.54 -10.89 -5.27
C LYS A 120 -2.98 -10.63 -5.72
N ARG A 121 -3.87 -11.61 -5.59
CA ARG A 121 -5.30 -11.44 -5.93
C ARG A 121 -5.97 -10.40 -5.04
N THR A 122 -5.71 -10.44 -3.74
CA THR A 122 -6.25 -9.47 -2.77
C THR A 122 -5.80 -8.05 -3.12
N VAL A 123 -4.52 -7.86 -3.44
CA VAL A 123 -3.98 -6.56 -3.86
C VAL A 123 -4.62 -6.11 -5.18
N ALA A 124 -4.75 -6.98 -6.18
CA ALA A 124 -5.37 -6.66 -7.45
C ALA A 124 -6.84 -6.24 -7.30
N LEU A 125 -7.60 -6.92 -6.43
CA LEU A 125 -8.99 -6.54 -6.12
C LEU A 125 -9.08 -5.15 -5.48
N ALA A 126 -8.18 -4.83 -4.54
CA ALA A 126 -8.14 -3.50 -3.93
C ALA A 126 -7.80 -2.41 -4.96
N ILE A 127 -6.85 -2.67 -5.86
CA ILE A 127 -6.53 -1.76 -6.97
C ILE A 127 -7.75 -1.57 -7.88
N ALA A 128 -8.44 -2.65 -8.26
CA ALA A 128 -9.63 -2.57 -9.11
C ALA A 128 -10.74 -1.72 -8.48
N ALA A 129 -10.98 -1.89 -7.17
CA ALA A 129 -11.93 -1.08 -6.41
C ALA A 129 -11.56 0.42 -6.44
N ASN A 130 -10.30 0.75 -6.15
CA ASN A 130 -9.83 2.15 -6.18
C ASN A 130 -9.97 2.80 -7.56
N ILE A 131 -9.68 2.07 -8.64
CA ILE A 131 -9.83 2.57 -10.01
C ILE A 131 -11.32 2.74 -10.35
N ALA A 132 -12.18 1.81 -9.90
CA ALA A 132 -13.62 1.92 -10.09
C ALA A 132 -14.22 3.13 -9.37
N ASP A 133 -13.81 3.39 -8.13
CA ASP A 133 -14.22 4.58 -7.37
C ASP A 133 -13.77 5.86 -8.07
N TRP A 134 -12.54 5.89 -8.58
CA TRP A 134 -12.06 7.02 -9.37
C TRP A 134 -12.87 7.23 -10.66
N LYS A 135 -13.25 6.16 -11.35
CA LYS A 135 -14.13 6.24 -12.53
C LYS A 135 -15.49 6.85 -12.16
N GLN A 136 -16.10 6.41 -11.06
CA GLN A 136 -17.38 6.96 -10.60
C GLN A 136 -17.27 8.44 -10.25
N TYR A 137 -16.17 8.84 -9.59
CA TYR A 137 -15.88 10.23 -9.32
C TYR A 137 -15.79 11.07 -10.60
N LEU A 138 -15.09 10.59 -11.64
CA LEU A 138 -14.99 11.31 -12.92
C LEU A 138 -16.37 11.45 -13.60
N LEU A 139 -17.20 10.40 -13.59
CA LEU A 139 -18.55 10.46 -14.16
C LEU A 139 -19.43 11.48 -13.40
N MET A 140 -19.34 11.51 -12.07
CA MET A 140 -20.04 12.49 -11.24
C MET A 140 -19.59 13.93 -11.59
N LEU A 141 -18.29 14.15 -11.78
CA LEU A 141 -17.77 15.47 -12.19
C LEU A 141 -18.28 15.89 -13.59
N GLU A 142 -18.35 14.95 -14.54
CA GLU A 142 -18.92 15.22 -15.85
C GLU A 142 -20.40 15.60 -15.76
N GLU A 143 -21.18 14.87 -14.97
CA GLU A 143 -22.59 15.19 -14.75
C GLU A 143 -22.78 16.57 -14.09
N GLN A 144 -21.98 16.89 -13.07
CA GLN A 144 -21.99 18.21 -12.45
C GLN A 144 -21.66 19.31 -13.46
N ARG A 145 -20.63 19.13 -14.30
CA ARG A 145 -20.29 20.09 -15.37
C ARG A 145 -21.42 20.29 -16.37
N MET A 146 -22.18 19.24 -16.68
CA MET A 146 -23.35 19.32 -17.56
C MET A 146 -24.50 20.10 -16.93
N ARG A 147 -24.63 20.05 -15.59
CA ARG A 147 -25.64 20.78 -14.82
C ARG A 147 -25.26 22.24 -14.52
N GLN A 148 -23.99 22.61 -14.62
CA GLN A 148 -23.51 23.97 -14.36
C GLN A 148 -24.08 24.98 -15.36
N THR A 149 -24.49 26.12 -14.81
CA THR A 149 -24.84 27.31 -15.60
C THR A 149 -23.61 27.83 -16.37
N PRO A 150 -23.81 28.59 -17.46
CA PRO A 150 -22.71 29.22 -18.19
C PRO A 150 -21.84 30.14 -17.31
N GLU A 151 -22.44 30.80 -16.30
CA GLU A 151 -21.73 31.68 -15.36
C GLU A 151 -20.82 30.89 -14.41
N GLU A 152 -21.32 29.80 -13.82
CA GLU A 152 -20.52 28.89 -12.99
C GLU A 152 -19.37 28.27 -13.79
N ARG A 153 -19.62 27.90 -15.05
CA ARG A 153 -18.56 27.42 -15.96
C ARG A 153 -17.51 28.50 -16.23
N ALA A 154 -17.91 29.75 -16.40
CA ALA A 154 -16.97 30.85 -16.60
C ALA A 154 -16.12 31.12 -15.35
N GLN A 155 -16.73 31.04 -14.15
CA GLN A 155 -16.03 31.17 -12.87
C GLN A 155 -15.02 30.03 -12.66
N GLU A 156 -15.40 28.79 -12.94
CA GLU A 156 -14.50 27.62 -12.83
C GLU A 156 -13.32 27.74 -13.82
N ILE A 157 -13.57 28.14 -15.07
CA ILE A 157 -12.50 28.38 -16.05
C ILE A 157 -11.55 29.50 -15.59
N ALA A 158 -12.09 30.58 -15.01
CA ALA A 158 -11.29 31.67 -14.47
C ALA A 158 -10.42 31.20 -13.29
N PHE A 159 -10.98 30.41 -12.39
CA PHE A 159 -10.26 29.81 -11.27
C PHE A 159 -9.15 28.87 -11.73
N GLN A 160 -9.43 27.97 -12.69
CA GLN A 160 -8.43 27.07 -13.26
C GLN A 160 -7.27 27.82 -13.94
N LYS A 161 -7.55 28.91 -14.65
CA LYS A 161 -6.51 29.78 -15.21
C LYS A 161 -5.65 30.41 -14.13
N GLN A 162 -6.25 30.86 -13.03
CA GLN A 162 -5.52 31.42 -11.90
C GLN A 162 -4.60 30.37 -11.25
N VAL A 163 -5.10 29.14 -11.02
CA VAL A 163 -4.29 28.04 -10.50
C VAL A 163 -3.13 27.71 -11.44
N GLN A 164 -3.36 27.63 -12.75
CA GLN A 164 -2.28 27.42 -13.73
C GLN A 164 -1.25 28.56 -13.70
N GLN A 165 -1.67 29.81 -13.58
CA GLN A 165 -0.75 30.94 -13.46
C GLN A 165 0.11 30.83 -12.19
N VAL A 166 -0.48 30.49 -11.04
CA VAL A 166 0.27 30.25 -9.80
C VAL A 166 1.27 29.10 -9.99
N GLN A 167 0.85 27.99 -10.62
CA GLN A 167 1.74 26.85 -10.87
C GLN A 167 2.94 27.24 -11.76
N VAL A 168 2.71 28.02 -12.81
CA VAL A 168 3.78 28.54 -13.67
C VAL A 168 4.73 29.44 -12.88
N GLN A 169 4.20 30.34 -12.04
CA GLN A 169 5.02 31.21 -11.18
C GLN A 169 5.86 30.41 -10.18
N VAL A 170 5.29 29.37 -9.56
CA VAL A 170 6.02 28.47 -8.65
C VAL A 170 7.14 27.74 -9.41
N ASN A 171 6.84 27.15 -10.56
CA ASN A 171 7.84 26.46 -11.38
C ASN A 171 8.94 27.42 -11.86
N GLN A 172 8.59 28.65 -12.21
CA GLN A 172 9.54 29.69 -12.58
C GLN A 172 10.46 30.05 -11.39
N ARG A 173 9.89 30.27 -10.20
CA ARG A 173 10.69 30.51 -8.97
C ARG A 173 11.60 29.35 -8.63
N ILE A 174 11.17 28.09 -8.87
CA ILE A 174 12.02 26.91 -8.70
C ILE A 174 13.18 26.94 -9.69
N ARG A 175 12.94 27.28 -10.96
CA ARG A 175 14.00 27.41 -11.98
C ARG A 175 14.96 28.55 -11.68
N GLU A 176 14.45 29.70 -11.24
CA GLU A 176 15.25 30.87 -10.84
C GLU A 176 16.10 30.57 -9.60
N ARG A 177 15.59 29.78 -8.65
CA ARG A 177 16.38 29.25 -7.52
C ARG A 177 17.37 28.16 -7.94
N GLY A 178 17.09 27.41 -9.00
CA GLY A 178 17.99 26.40 -9.57
C GLY A 178 19.15 26.98 -10.40
N ASN A 179 19.01 28.22 -10.89
CA ASN A 179 19.96 28.85 -11.81
C ASN A 179 21.03 29.76 -11.14
N THR A 180 21.10 29.84 -9.81
CA THR A 180 22.22 30.51 -9.11
C THR A 180 23.39 29.59 -8.80
N SER A 181 23.38 28.36 -9.31
CA SER A 181 24.46 27.40 -9.18
C SER A 181 25.47 27.55 -10.32
N THR A 182 26.38 28.52 -10.22
CA THR A 182 27.71 28.42 -10.83
C THR A 182 28.42 27.23 -10.18
N TYR A 183 28.21 26.02 -10.70
CA TYR A 183 28.94 24.83 -10.26
C TYR A 183 30.05 24.53 -11.25
N ASP A 184 31.19 25.15 -10.95
CA ASP A 184 32.51 24.67 -11.32
C ASP A 184 32.66 23.17 -11.04
N ALA A 185 33.54 22.56 -11.82
CA ALA A 185 33.88 21.15 -11.81
C ALA A 185 34.53 20.70 -10.49
N VAL A 186 33.72 20.47 -9.46
CA VAL A 186 34.10 19.73 -8.26
C VAL A 186 33.18 18.52 -8.12
N MET A 187 33.77 17.35 -7.93
CA MET A 187 33.06 16.12 -7.58
C MET A 187 32.22 16.38 -6.33
N THR A 188 30.89 16.45 -6.46
CA THR A 188 30.01 16.69 -5.33
C THR A 188 30.09 15.48 -4.40
N ARG A 189 30.59 15.70 -3.18
CA ARG A 189 30.59 14.67 -2.13
C ARG A 189 29.15 14.24 -1.83
N CYS A 190 28.98 13.01 -1.38
CA CYS A 190 27.71 12.49 -0.93
C CYS A 190 27.08 13.43 0.12
N ALA A 191 25.79 13.73 -0.03
CA ALA A 191 25.07 14.63 0.87
C ALA A 191 24.55 13.97 2.15
N ALA A 192 24.80 12.67 2.35
CA ALA A 192 24.42 11.97 3.57
C ALA A 192 25.38 12.31 4.72
N HIS A 193 24.84 12.34 5.93
CA HIS A 193 25.60 12.50 7.16
C HIS A 193 25.88 11.14 7.79
N LEU A 194 27.06 10.99 8.38
CA LEU A 194 27.43 9.78 9.10
C LEU A 194 26.69 9.73 10.44
N ALA A 195 26.02 8.60 10.71
CA ALA A 195 25.18 8.41 11.89
C ALA A 195 25.96 8.50 13.23
N TYR A 196 27.27 8.25 13.21
CA TYR A 196 28.10 8.14 14.43
C TYR A 196 29.02 9.35 14.68
N ASP A 197 29.20 10.23 13.69
CA ASP A 197 30.25 11.26 13.70
C ASP A 197 29.64 12.67 13.59
N GLU A 198 28.74 13.04 14.51
CA GLU A 198 28.21 14.41 14.72
C GLU A 198 28.00 15.23 13.44
N GLN A 199 27.16 14.73 12.52
CA GLN A 199 26.79 15.41 11.26
C GLN A 199 27.98 15.72 10.33
N THR A 200 29.02 14.89 10.32
CA THR A 200 30.02 14.94 9.25
C THR A 200 29.45 14.35 7.96
N ARG A 201 29.67 15.06 6.84
CA ARG A 201 29.24 14.58 5.51
C ARG A 201 30.10 13.42 5.06
N CYS A 202 29.46 12.45 4.41
CA CYS A 202 30.15 11.34 3.76
C CYS A 202 31.20 11.86 2.75
N ALA A 203 32.45 11.40 2.90
CA ALA A 203 33.55 11.80 2.03
C ALA A 203 33.49 11.16 0.63
N THR A 204 32.69 10.10 0.45
CA THR A 204 32.57 9.37 -0.81
C THR A 204 31.94 10.26 -1.90
N PRO A 205 32.52 10.33 -3.10
CA PRO A 205 31.93 11.08 -4.20
C PRO A 205 30.58 10.47 -4.63
N ALA A 206 29.61 11.31 -4.93
CA ALA A 206 28.38 10.90 -5.61
C ALA A 206 28.54 11.09 -7.12
N ARG A 207 27.94 10.21 -7.93
CA ARG A 207 27.90 10.38 -9.39
C ARG A 207 26.86 11.45 -9.71
N LYS A 208 27.15 12.45 -10.55
CA LYS A 208 26.09 13.37 -11.02
C LYS A 208 25.08 12.59 -11.88
N PRO A 209 23.76 12.80 -11.74
CA PRO A 209 23.06 13.82 -10.93
C PRO A 209 22.65 13.34 -9.52
N GLU A 210 23.20 12.23 -9.04
CA GLU A 210 22.81 11.60 -7.78
C GLU A 210 23.28 12.43 -6.57
N ARG A 211 22.40 12.52 -5.56
CA ARG A 211 22.65 13.23 -4.30
C ARG A 211 23.48 12.40 -3.31
N PHE A 212 23.41 11.08 -3.41
CA PHE A 212 24.03 10.14 -2.49
C PHE A 212 25.00 9.21 -3.24
N CYS A 213 26.05 8.74 -2.58
CA CYS A 213 26.86 7.65 -3.13
C CYS A 213 26.04 6.34 -3.15
N PRO A 214 26.46 5.30 -3.88
CA PRO A 214 25.68 4.07 -4.01
C PRO A 214 25.27 3.43 -2.68
N VAL A 215 26.12 3.52 -1.65
CA VAL A 215 25.83 2.99 -0.30
C VAL A 215 24.71 3.79 0.37
N HIS A 216 24.89 5.10 0.54
CA HIS A 216 23.88 5.95 1.17
C HIS A 216 22.60 6.11 0.34
N ARG A 217 22.63 5.81 -0.96
CA ARG A 217 21.42 5.73 -1.79
C ARG A 217 20.56 4.54 -1.37
N GLU A 218 21.17 3.39 -1.12
CA GLU A 218 20.46 2.21 -0.66
C GLU A 218 19.97 2.39 0.78
N GLU A 219 20.79 2.96 1.66
CA GLU A 219 20.37 3.31 3.02
C GLU A 219 19.21 4.33 3.02
N HIS A 220 19.28 5.34 2.16
CA HIS A 220 18.17 6.29 1.99
C HIS A 220 16.89 5.59 1.50
N ARG A 221 17.01 4.63 0.57
CA ARG A 221 15.87 3.84 0.09
C ARG A 221 15.24 3.05 1.22
N LEU A 222 16.04 2.37 2.04
CA LEU A 222 15.57 1.60 3.19
C LEU A 222 14.95 2.51 4.27
N ALA A 223 15.58 3.64 4.57
CA ALA A 223 15.06 4.62 5.52
C ALA A 223 13.72 5.22 5.04
N TYR A 224 13.57 5.47 3.74
CA TYR A 224 12.33 5.94 3.15
C TYR A 224 11.22 4.88 3.23
N LEU A 225 11.54 3.61 2.96
CA LEU A 225 10.59 2.50 3.13
C LEU A 225 10.13 2.35 4.58
N LYS A 226 11.04 2.49 5.55
CA LYS A 226 10.67 2.46 6.97
C LYS A 226 9.80 3.65 7.35
N LEU A 227 10.08 4.84 6.83
CA LEU A 227 9.25 6.02 7.03
C LEU A 227 7.82 5.79 6.51
N ASP A 228 7.68 5.27 5.29
CA ASP A 228 6.38 4.96 4.68
C ASP A 228 5.58 3.93 5.51
N GLN A 229 6.25 2.86 5.97
CA GLN A 229 5.63 1.84 6.84
C GLN A 229 5.12 2.42 8.16
N VAL A 230 5.89 3.30 8.80
CA VAL A 230 5.51 3.90 10.10
C VAL A 230 4.37 4.90 9.91
N MET A 231 4.38 5.68 8.83
CA MET A 231 3.25 6.56 8.49
C MET A 231 1.96 5.77 8.27
N GLN A 232 2.00 4.68 7.51
CA GLN A 232 0.85 3.78 7.32
C GLN A 232 0.37 3.18 8.65
N ALA A 233 1.29 2.75 9.52
CA ALA A 233 0.93 2.22 10.84
C ALA A 233 0.26 3.26 11.75
N ALA A 234 0.67 4.53 11.68
CA ALA A 234 0.04 5.62 12.40
C ALA A 234 -1.36 5.92 11.86
N GLU A 235 -1.54 5.94 10.54
CA GLU A 235 -2.85 6.12 9.89
C GLU A 235 -3.83 4.97 10.22
N GLU A 236 -3.36 3.72 10.17
CA GLU A 236 -4.17 2.57 10.56
C GLU A 236 -4.55 2.62 12.05
N SER A 237 -3.63 3.01 12.92
CA SER A 237 -3.88 3.14 14.36
C SER A 237 -4.88 4.26 14.65
N HIS A 238 -4.81 5.36 13.91
CA HIS A 238 -5.81 6.43 13.95
C HIS A 238 -7.19 5.91 13.54
N ALA A 239 -7.31 5.25 12.39
CA ALA A 239 -8.57 4.70 11.90
C ALA A 239 -9.18 3.66 12.87
N LYS A 240 -8.36 2.80 13.47
CA LYS A 240 -8.81 1.85 14.50
C LYS A 240 -9.30 2.57 15.75
N THR A 241 -8.61 3.63 16.18
CA THR A 241 -9.02 4.45 17.33
C THR A 241 -10.37 5.11 17.07
N ASP A 242 -10.56 5.73 15.90
CA ASP A 242 -11.82 6.34 15.50
C ASP A 242 -12.98 5.33 15.45
N ALA A 243 -12.74 4.15 14.88
CA ALA A 243 -13.74 3.08 14.82
C ALA A 243 -14.14 2.62 16.23
N THR A 244 -13.17 2.40 17.12
CA THR A 244 -13.41 2.00 18.50
C THR A 244 -14.16 3.08 19.28
N VAL A 245 -13.80 4.34 19.08
CA VAL A 245 -14.51 5.48 19.68
C VAL A 245 -15.97 5.55 19.23
N ASN A 246 -16.23 5.35 17.93
CA ASN A 246 -17.60 5.32 17.42
C ASN A 246 -18.40 4.12 17.95
N ASN A 247 -17.75 2.96 18.11
CA ASN A 247 -18.35 1.80 18.75
C ASN A 247 -18.66 2.06 20.23
N PHE A 248 -17.77 2.74 20.95
CA PHE A 248 -17.99 3.14 22.34
C PHE A 248 -19.23 4.05 22.47
N ARG A 249 -19.34 5.07 21.60
CA ARG A 249 -20.53 5.95 21.53
C ARG A 249 -21.83 5.19 21.25
N SER A 250 -21.73 4.05 20.56
CA SER A 250 -22.87 3.19 20.25
C SER A 250 -23.14 2.13 21.33
N GLY A 251 -22.41 2.15 22.46
CA GLY A 251 -22.48 1.12 23.51
C GLY A 251 -21.89 -0.25 23.10
N ARG A 252 -21.13 -0.31 22.01
CA ARG A 252 -20.56 -1.54 21.42
C ARG A 252 -19.10 -1.81 21.77
N ALA A 253 -18.43 -0.88 22.45
CA ALA A 253 -17.06 -1.04 22.94
C ALA A 253 -16.95 -0.54 24.39
N ARG A 254 -15.95 -1.03 25.13
CA ARG A 254 -15.68 -0.64 26.52
C ARG A 254 -14.65 0.47 26.57
N THR A 255 -14.59 1.20 27.69
CA THR A 255 -13.58 2.25 27.92
C THR A 255 -12.17 1.69 27.81
N THR A 256 -11.95 0.47 28.31
CA THR A 256 -10.66 -0.25 28.21
C THR A 256 -10.20 -0.43 26.75
N ASP A 257 -11.13 -0.63 25.82
CA ASP A 257 -10.82 -0.78 24.39
C ASP A 257 -10.38 0.56 23.80
N VAL A 258 -11.08 1.65 24.15
CA VAL A 258 -10.71 3.01 23.76
C VAL A 258 -9.32 3.36 24.30
N THR A 259 -9.08 3.12 25.59
CA THR A 259 -7.79 3.37 26.26
C THR A 259 -6.66 2.60 25.57
N ALA A 260 -6.87 1.32 25.22
CA ALA A 260 -5.87 0.51 24.53
C ALA A 260 -5.54 1.05 23.13
N HIS A 261 -6.56 1.42 22.35
CA HIS A 261 -6.35 1.94 20.99
C HIS A 261 -5.71 3.34 20.98
N VAL A 262 -6.10 4.23 21.91
CA VAL A 262 -5.47 5.55 22.06
C VAL A 262 -3.98 5.41 22.44
N ARG A 263 -3.62 4.48 23.34
CA ARG A 263 -2.21 4.17 23.66
C ARG A 263 -1.44 3.68 22.43
N SER A 264 -2.05 2.78 21.65
CA SER A 264 -1.44 2.28 20.41
C SER A 264 -1.19 3.40 19.41
N TYR A 265 -2.15 4.32 19.24
CA TYR A 265 -1.99 5.45 18.33
C TYR A 265 -0.91 6.43 18.81
N LEU A 266 -0.85 6.71 20.12
CA LEU A 266 0.21 7.53 20.70
C LEU A 266 1.61 6.94 20.44
N ALA A 267 1.77 5.62 20.61
CA ALA A 267 3.03 4.94 20.33
C ALA A 267 3.42 5.01 18.84
N ALA A 268 2.45 4.90 17.92
CA ALA A 268 2.70 5.03 16.49
C ALA A 268 3.14 6.46 16.10
N LEU A 269 2.55 7.49 16.71
CA LEU A 269 2.98 8.89 16.52
C LEU A 269 4.39 9.14 17.08
N ASP A 270 4.75 8.53 18.21
CA ASP A 270 6.10 8.61 18.77
C ASP A 270 7.13 7.98 17.81
N GLU A 271 6.82 6.81 17.22
CA GLU A 271 7.68 6.16 16.23
C GLU A 271 7.80 7.00 14.94
N GLU A 272 6.68 7.56 14.44
CA GLU A 272 6.70 8.41 13.24
C GLU A 272 7.59 9.64 13.45
N LEU A 273 7.44 10.31 14.59
CA LEU A 273 8.24 11.47 14.94
C LEU A 273 9.74 11.12 14.98
N GLN A 274 10.11 10.03 15.63
CA GLN A 274 11.50 9.58 15.72
C GLN A 274 12.09 9.27 14.34
N VAL A 275 11.34 8.59 13.46
CA VAL A 275 11.82 8.21 12.13
C VAL A 275 11.92 9.43 11.21
N VAL A 276 10.97 10.37 11.28
CA VAL A 276 11.02 11.64 10.53
C VAL A 276 12.23 12.47 10.93
N GLU A 277 12.50 12.63 12.23
CA GLU A 277 13.67 13.36 12.71
C GLU A 277 14.98 12.66 12.30
N SER A 278 15.07 11.34 12.45
CA SER A 278 16.25 10.55 12.07
C SER A 278 16.53 10.62 10.57
N HIS A 279 15.49 10.47 9.74
CA HIS A 279 15.61 10.56 8.28
C HIS A 279 16.10 11.95 7.85
N GLN A 280 15.54 13.01 8.44
CA GLN A 280 15.96 14.38 8.13
C GLN A 280 17.40 14.65 8.58
N GLN A 281 17.81 14.18 9.76
CA GLN A 281 19.19 14.34 10.25
C GLN A 281 20.21 13.68 9.31
N LEU A 282 19.92 12.46 8.84
CA LEU A 282 20.83 11.68 8.00
C LEU A 282 20.87 12.20 6.56
N PHE A 283 19.71 12.52 5.97
CA PHE A 283 19.60 12.73 4.52
C PHE A 283 19.21 14.15 4.11
N GLN A 284 18.70 14.98 5.04
CA GLN A 284 18.24 16.35 4.80
C GLN A 284 17.29 16.47 3.59
N CYS A 285 16.35 15.54 3.47
CA CYS A 285 15.52 15.43 2.27
C CYS A 285 14.55 16.60 2.07
N LYS A 286 14.13 17.24 3.15
CA LYS A 286 13.24 18.42 3.10
C LYS A 286 13.96 19.71 3.47
N PRO A 287 13.52 20.87 2.95
CA PRO A 287 13.90 22.17 3.50
C PRO A 287 13.57 22.26 4.99
N ALA A 288 14.38 23.01 5.76
CA ALA A 288 14.20 23.13 7.20
C ALA A 288 12.79 23.58 7.62
N ALA A 289 12.17 24.50 6.85
CA ALA A 289 10.82 24.98 7.11
C ALA A 289 9.76 23.87 6.95
N GLU A 290 9.80 23.10 5.86
CA GLU A 290 8.85 22.00 5.62
C GLU A 290 9.02 20.86 6.63
N HIS A 291 10.26 20.59 7.05
CA HIS A 291 10.51 19.62 8.10
C HIS A 291 9.95 20.08 9.46
N ALA A 292 10.21 21.35 9.83
CA ALA A 292 9.69 21.93 11.07
C ALA A 292 8.16 21.87 11.11
N GLU A 293 7.49 22.24 10.03
CA GLU A 293 6.03 22.16 9.92
C GLU A 293 5.50 20.72 10.15
N LYS A 294 6.12 19.71 9.52
CA LYS A 294 5.73 18.31 9.71
C LYS A 294 5.98 17.83 11.15
N VAL A 295 7.11 18.19 11.75
CA VAL A 295 7.42 17.83 13.14
C VAL A 295 6.46 18.53 14.11
N ASP A 296 6.17 19.81 13.92
CA ASP A 296 5.23 20.57 14.76
C ASP A 296 3.81 20.02 14.65
N HIS A 297 3.39 19.62 13.46
CA HIS A 297 2.12 18.93 13.25
C HIS A 297 2.05 17.61 14.04
N LEU A 298 3.07 16.75 13.92
CA LEU A 298 3.13 15.48 14.66
C LEU A 298 3.17 15.69 16.18
N LYS A 299 3.95 16.67 16.66
CA LYS A 299 3.99 17.04 18.09
C LYS A 299 2.63 17.51 18.59
N SER A 300 1.92 18.30 17.78
CA SER A 300 0.58 18.80 18.10
C SER A 300 -0.43 17.65 18.18
N GLN A 301 -0.43 16.75 17.20
CA GLN A 301 -1.29 15.56 17.20
C GLN A 301 -1.00 14.67 18.41
N ARG A 302 0.27 14.35 18.65
CA ARG A 302 0.71 13.57 19.81
C ARG A 302 0.26 14.19 21.12
N SER A 303 0.42 15.50 21.30
CA SER A 303 -0.02 16.22 22.50
C SER A 303 -1.52 16.10 22.71
N LEU A 304 -2.31 16.21 21.64
CA LEU A 304 -3.76 16.05 21.69
C LEU A 304 -4.14 14.62 22.10
N VAL A 305 -3.57 13.60 21.46
CA VAL A 305 -3.84 12.18 21.77
C VAL A 305 -3.45 11.86 23.21
N LYS A 306 -2.33 12.39 23.70
CA LYS A 306 -1.91 12.24 25.09
C LYS A 306 -2.91 12.89 26.05
N GLN A 307 -3.36 14.11 25.78
CA GLN A 307 -4.37 14.78 26.61
C GLN A 307 -5.68 13.99 26.67
N VAL A 308 -6.10 13.41 25.54
CA VAL A 308 -7.27 12.52 25.47
C VAL A 308 -7.03 11.31 26.38
N LEU A 309 -5.89 10.63 26.25
CA LEU A 309 -5.56 9.46 27.06
C LEU A 309 -5.58 9.78 28.57
N ASP A 310 -4.93 10.86 28.97
CA ASP A 310 -4.88 11.29 30.37
C ASP A 310 -6.29 11.58 30.92
N SER A 311 -7.17 12.14 30.09
CA SER A 311 -8.56 12.40 30.44
C SER A 311 -9.38 11.11 30.60
N VAL A 312 -9.19 10.13 29.70
CA VAL A 312 -9.90 8.84 29.78
C VAL A 312 -9.48 8.08 31.04
N VAL A 313 -8.17 8.03 31.33
CA VAL A 313 -7.64 7.34 32.51
C VAL A 313 -8.11 8.01 33.81
N ALA A 314 -8.07 9.34 33.89
CA ALA A 314 -8.52 10.07 35.08
C ALA A 314 -10.01 9.87 35.39
N GLU A 315 -10.81 9.55 34.38
CA GLU A 315 -12.23 9.27 34.54
C GLU A 315 -12.51 7.79 34.89
N GLU A 316 -11.70 6.84 34.40
CA GLU A 316 -11.76 5.44 34.86
C GLU A 316 -11.51 5.32 36.37
N GLU A 317 -10.68 6.20 36.94
CA GLU A 317 -10.35 6.21 38.38
C GLU A 317 -11.47 6.76 39.29
N LYS A 318 -12.49 7.43 38.75
CA LYS A 318 -13.51 8.13 39.57
C LYS A 318 -14.72 7.28 39.98
N ASP A 319 -14.84 6.03 39.54
CA ASP A 319 -15.89 5.02 39.87
C ASP A 319 -17.38 5.44 39.71
N GLU A 320 -17.69 6.73 39.51
CA GLU A 320 -19.03 7.30 39.23
C GLU A 320 -19.11 7.79 37.77
N PHE A 321 -18.94 6.88 36.81
CA PHE A 321 -18.91 7.28 35.40
C PHE A 321 -20.32 7.33 34.77
N SER A 322 -20.94 8.51 34.73
CA SER A 322 -22.01 8.80 33.76
C SER A 322 -21.38 9.09 32.38
N GLY A 323 -20.86 8.04 31.76
CA GLY A 323 -19.87 8.10 30.67
C GLY A 323 -20.26 8.70 29.33
N GLU A 324 -21.46 9.27 29.19
CA GLU A 324 -21.97 9.75 27.91
C GLU A 324 -21.57 11.20 27.57
N VAL A 325 -21.32 12.07 28.56
CA VAL A 325 -21.29 13.53 28.30
C VAL A 325 -19.88 14.09 28.05
N LEU A 326 -18.83 13.58 28.70
CA LEU A 326 -17.47 14.16 28.59
C LEU A 326 -16.68 13.63 27.38
N LEU A 327 -16.85 12.35 27.04
CA LEU A 327 -16.15 11.69 25.92
C LEU A 327 -16.59 12.23 24.55
N VAL A 328 -17.83 12.71 24.43
CA VAL A 328 -18.35 13.33 23.19
C VAL A 328 -17.65 14.65 22.88
N SER A 329 -17.33 15.47 23.89
CA SER A 329 -16.66 16.77 23.71
C SER A 329 -15.17 16.65 23.43
N ILE A 330 -14.48 15.71 24.11
CA ILE A 330 -13.02 15.51 23.96
C ILE A 330 -12.69 14.85 22.62
N LEU A 331 -13.52 13.91 22.15
CA LEU A 331 -13.28 13.15 20.91
C LEU A 331 -13.83 13.84 19.65
N GLY A 332 -14.65 14.87 19.80
CA GLY A 332 -15.03 15.76 18.70
C GLY A 332 -13.87 16.61 18.17
N MET A 333 -12.77 16.73 18.94
CA MET A 333 -11.57 17.47 18.55
C MET A 333 -10.60 16.66 17.69
N VAL A 334 -10.60 15.33 17.83
CA VAL A 334 -9.72 14.42 17.05
C VAL A 334 -10.26 14.24 15.63
N GLY A 335 -11.58 14.05 15.46
CA GLY A 335 -12.18 13.74 14.16
C GLY A 335 -12.60 14.92 13.26
N ARG A 336 -12.36 16.19 13.64
CA ARG A 336 -12.84 17.37 12.87
C ARG A 336 -11.75 18.23 12.21
N ARG A 337 -10.49 17.79 12.17
CA ARG A 337 -9.38 18.55 11.57
C ARG A 337 -8.43 17.70 10.71
N THR A 338 -8.99 16.81 9.89
CA THR A 338 -8.32 16.31 8.67
C THR A 338 -8.82 17.10 7.48
#